data_AF-F5ARE1-F1
#
_entry.id   AF-F5ARE1-F1
#
_cell.length_a   1.000
_cell.length_b   1.000
_cell.length_c   1.000
_cell.angle_alpha   90.00
_cell.angle_beta   90.00
_cell.angle_gamma   90.00
#
_symmetry.space_group_name_H-M   'P 1'
#
loop_
_entity.id
_entity.type
_entity.pdbx_description
1 polymer ?
#
loop_
_entity_poly.entity_id
_entity_poly.type
_entity_poly.pdbx_seq_one_letter_code
_entity_poly.pdbx_strand_id
1 'polypeptide(L)'
;PEAITYLLEQYDKYEAEQLRLSDIISGFIDPNDTEDMAPTATHIGSELSEDDLADEDEDEDEDEDEDGDNSDDDGDGGPDPEVAREKFAELRAQYEVTRLSIQKNGRAHDDTQAAIAQLADVFRQFRLMPKQFDRLVNNMREMMERVRVQERIIMKLCVEQAKMPKKTFVAAFTNNECETAWFEYQKQAGKAWSPRLMEMDEEVQRAIGKLQQIEEETG
;
A
#
# COMPACT_ATOMS: atom_id res chain seq x y z
N PRO A 1 3.39 3.16 -2.87
CA PRO A 1 3.14 3.33 -4.32
C PRO A 1 1.82 2.67 -4.73
N GLU A 2 1.65 1.41 -4.36
CA GLU A 2 0.46 0.58 -4.66
C GLU A 2 -0.88 1.23 -4.26
N ALA A 3 -0.98 1.83 -3.07
CA ALA A 3 -2.20 2.52 -2.63
C ALA A 3 -2.64 3.68 -3.54
N ILE A 4 -1.66 4.40 -4.11
CA ILE A 4 -1.92 5.53 -5.01
C ILE A 4 -2.33 5.00 -6.38
N THR A 5 -1.67 3.95 -6.86
CA THR A 5 -2.03 3.29 -8.11
C THR A 5 -3.45 2.72 -8.04
N TYR A 6 -3.80 2.06 -6.92
CA TYR A 6 -5.16 1.59 -6.66
C TYR A 6 -6.20 2.72 -6.71
N LEU A 7 -5.92 3.86 -6.07
CA LEU A 7 -6.83 5.00 -6.07
C LEU A 7 -7.02 5.59 -7.49
N LEU A 8 -5.94 5.71 -8.27
CA LEU A 8 -6.00 6.13 -9.68
C LEU A 8 -6.79 5.13 -10.53
N GLU A 9 -6.65 3.82 -10.30
CA GLU A 9 -7.43 2.79 -10.99
C GLU A 9 -8.92 2.83 -10.65
N GLN A 10 -9.29 3.15 -9.40
CA GLN A 10 -10.70 3.34 -9.05
C GLN A 10 -11.27 4.58 -9.75
N TYR A 11 -10.49 5.65 -9.85
CA TYR A 11 -10.91 6.84 -10.60
C TYR A 11 -11.10 6.55 -12.10
N ASP A 12 -10.22 5.76 -12.71
CA ASP A 12 -10.37 5.36 -14.11
C ASP A 12 -11.65 4.50 -14.34
N LYS A 13 -12.08 3.73 -13.34
CA LYS A 13 -13.38 3.02 -13.38
C LYS A 13 -14.57 3.96 -13.24
N TYR A 14 -14.44 5.02 -12.45
CA TYR A 14 -15.44 6.09 -12.40
C TYR A 14 -15.56 6.79 -13.76
N GLU A 15 -14.44 7.17 -14.41
CA GLU A 15 -14.46 7.74 -15.77
C GLU A 15 -15.06 6.79 -16.82
N ALA A 16 -14.97 5.48 -16.58
CA ALA A 16 -15.59 4.44 -17.40
C ALA A 16 -17.06 4.15 -17.03
N GLU A 17 -17.68 4.95 -16.16
CA GLU A 17 -19.07 4.82 -15.66
C GLU A 17 -19.34 3.47 -14.96
N GLN A 18 -18.31 2.85 -14.37
CA GLN A 18 -18.44 1.55 -13.67
C GLN A 18 -18.64 1.69 -12.16
N LEU A 19 -18.30 2.84 -11.58
CA LEU A 19 -18.37 3.15 -10.15
C LEU A 19 -18.89 4.57 -9.96
N ARG A 20 -19.47 4.87 -8.80
CA ARG A 20 -19.80 6.26 -8.42
C ARG A 20 -18.62 6.90 -7.71
N LEU A 21 -18.51 8.22 -7.79
CA LEU A 21 -17.44 8.96 -7.13
C LEU A 21 -17.54 8.86 -5.60
N SER A 22 -18.77 8.82 -5.07
CA SER A 22 -19.11 8.62 -3.66
C SER A 22 -18.62 7.28 -3.09
N ASP A 23 -18.45 6.25 -3.93
CA ASP A 23 -17.91 4.94 -3.50
C ASP A 23 -16.39 4.98 -3.23
N ILE A 24 -15.72 6.04 -3.73
CA ILE A 24 -14.26 6.17 -3.71
C ILE A 24 -13.85 7.21 -2.66
N ILE A 25 -14.48 8.38 -2.70
CA ILE A 25 -14.17 9.52 -1.84
C ILE A 25 -15.46 10.16 -1.30
N SER A 26 -15.41 10.58 -0.04
CA SER A 26 -16.46 11.42 0.57
C SER A 26 -16.21 12.91 0.35
N GLY A 27 -14.99 13.32 0.00
CA GLY A 27 -14.64 14.72 -0.16
C GLY A 27 -13.15 14.99 -0.29
N PHE A 28 -12.79 16.27 -0.22
CA PHE A 28 -11.41 16.75 -0.21
C PHE A 28 -11.16 17.60 1.03
N ILE A 29 -9.99 17.44 1.64
CA ILE A 29 -9.52 18.27 2.74
C ILE A 29 -8.82 19.48 2.12
N ASP A 30 -9.29 20.69 2.45
CA ASP A 30 -8.54 21.91 2.13
C ASP A 30 -7.33 21.99 3.08
N PRO A 31 -6.09 21.97 2.58
CA PRO A 31 -4.90 22.11 3.43
C PRO A 31 -4.83 23.44 4.20
N ASN A 32 -5.67 24.44 3.87
CA ASN A 32 -5.81 25.69 4.61
C ASN A 32 -6.86 25.65 5.72
N ASP A 33 -7.73 24.66 5.76
CA ASP A 33 -8.81 24.58 6.75
C ASP A 33 -8.48 23.55 7.85
N THR A 34 -8.07 24.05 9.01
CA THR A 34 -7.62 23.22 10.14
C THR A 34 -8.76 22.57 10.93
N GLU A 35 -10.02 22.88 10.62
CA GLU A 35 -11.18 22.37 11.36
C GLU A 35 -11.70 21.00 10.85
N ASP A 36 -11.33 20.59 9.62
CA ASP A 36 -11.90 19.42 8.94
C ASP A 36 -11.01 18.15 8.96
N MET A 37 -10.17 18.02 9.99
CA MET A 37 -9.23 16.90 10.15
C MET A 37 -9.79 15.73 10.97
N ALA A 38 -11.08 15.41 10.82
CA ALA A 38 -11.60 14.17 11.41
C ALA A 38 -10.98 12.96 10.66
N PRO A 39 -10.35 12.00 11.36
CA PRO A 39 -9.73 10.86 10.70
C PRO A 39 -10.82 9.97 10.06
N THR A 40 -10.76 9.78 8.74
CA THR A 40 -11.59 8.81 8.01
C THR A 40 -11.25 7.35 8.34
N ALA A 41 -10.11 7.15 9.00
CA ALA A 41 -9.62 5.86 9.45
C ALA A 41 -10.26 5.43 10.79
N THR A 42 -11.58 5.55 10.91
CA THR A 42 -12.34 5.22 12.13
C THR A 42 -12.20 3.77 12.55
N HIS A 43 -11.92 2.88 11.60
CA HIS A 43 -11.81 1.44 11.82
C HIS A 43 -10.42 1.00 12.30
N ILE A 44 -9.37 1.82 12.18
CA ILE A 44 -8.04 1.44 12.67
C ILE A 44 -8.04 1.36 14.20
N GLY A 45 -7.97 0.13 14.73
CA GLY A 45 -7.92 -0.14 16.16
C GLY A 45 -9.28 -0.28 16.82
N SER A 46 -10.36 -0.39 16.03
CA SER A 46 -11.66 -0.86 16.52
C SER A 46 -11.54 -2.30 17.04
N GLU A 47 -12.18 -2.61 18.16
CA GLU A 47 -12.29 -3.98 18.70
C GLU A 47 -13.43 -4.78 18.02
N LEU A 48 -14.19 -4.14 17.12
CA LEU A 48 -15.26 -4.76 16.36
C LEU A 48 -14.71 -5.70 15.27
N SER A 49 -15.50 -6.71 14.91
CA SER A 49 -15.12 -7.65 13.85
C SER A 49 -15.29 -7.01 12.46
N GLU A 50 -14.58 -7.53 11.45
CA GLU A 50 -14.70 -7.02 10.06
C GLU A 50 -16.14 -7.12 9.52
N ASP A 51 -16.92 -8.09 9.99
CA ASP A 51 -18.33 -8.26 9.62
C ASP A 51 -19.21 -7.17 10.26
N ASP A 52 -18.94 -6.77 11.51
CA ASP A 52 -19.70 -5.72 12.20
C ASP A 52 -19.42 -4.31 11.64
N LEU A 53 -18.20 -4.07 11.14
CA LEU A 53 -17.79 -2.81 10.51
C LEU A 53 -18.33 -2.66 9.07
N ALA A 54 -18.75 -3.77 8.45
CA ALA A 54 -19.34 -3.73 7.10
C ALA A 54 -20.81 -3.31 7.11
N ASP A 55 -21.54 -3.64 8.18
CA ASP A 55 -22.96 -3.31 8.42
C ASP A 55 -23.18 -1.82 8.76
N GLU A 56 -22.25 -1.17 9.48
CA GLU A 56 -22.36 0.27 9.84
C GLU A 56 -22.42 1.21 8.62
N ASP A 57 -21.97 0.74 7.45
CA ASP A 57 -21.97 1.49 6.19
C ASP A 57 -23.15 1.12 5.27
N GLU A 58 -24.08 0.24 5.68
CA GLU A 58 -25.32 -0.09 4.94
C GLU A 58 -26.58 0.56 5.55
N ASP A 59 -26.50 1.13 6.76
CA ASP A 59 -27.62 1.71 7.51
C ASP A 59 -27.85 3.24 7.26
N GLU A 60 -27.69 3.72 6.02
CA GLU A 60 -28.10 5.11 5.64
C GLU A 60 -29.27 5.17 4.66
N ASP A 61 -29.89 4.05 4.28
CA ASP A 61 -31.05 4.02 3.36
C ASP A 61 -32.20 3.14 3.91
N GLU A 62 -33.18 3.73 4.62
CA GLU A 62 -34.59 3.30 4.87
C GLU A 62 -35.10 4.07 6.13
N ASP A 63 -36.13 4.93 6.21
CA ASP A 63 -37.33 5.24 5.42
C ASP A 63 -37.94 6.60 5.90
N GLU A 64 -38.55 7.40 5.02
CA GLU A 64 -40.00 7.74 5.06
C GLU A 64 -40.39 8.77 3.97
N ASP A 65 -41.29 8.33 3.08
CA ASP A 65 -42.01 9.11 2.05
C ASP A 65 -42.96 10.17 2.63
N GLU A 66 -42.96 11.41 2.09
CA GLU A 66 -44.21 12.17 1.88
C GLU A 66 -44.10 13.25 0.77
N ASP A 67 -44.97 13.09 -0.23
CA ASP A 67 -45.35 13.93 -1.39
C ASP A 67 -44.93 15.43 -1.47
N GLY A 68 -44.39 15.85 -2.63
CA GLY A 68 -44.31 17.27 -3.00
C GLY A 68 -43.58 17.61 -4.31
N ASP A 69 -44.33 17.63 -5.41
CA ASP A 69 -44.01 18.24 -6.72
C ASP A 69 -43.12 19.52 -6.68
N ASN A 70 -41.86 19.46 -7.16
CA ASN A 70 -41.25 20.45 -8.06
C ASN A 70 -39.80 20.09 -8.49
N SER A 71 -39.55 20.15 -9.81
CA SER A 71 -38.32 20.62 -10.49
C SER A 71 -36.93 20.05 -10.16
N ASP A 72 -36.25 19.55 -11.21
CA ASP A 72 -34.79 19.58 -11.44
C ASP A 72 -33.90 19.69 -10.17
N ASP A 73 -33.47 18.54 -9.66
CA ASP A 73 -32.31 18.48 -8.77
C ASP A 73 -31.51 17.21 -9.09
N ASP A 74 -30.57 17.32 -10.03
CA ASP A 74 -29.34 16.51 -10.08
C ASP A 74 -28.47 16.86 -8.85
N GLY A 75 -29.06 16.79 -7.65
CA GLY A 75 -28.43 17.06 -6.37
C GLY A 75 -27.83 15.78 -5.80
N ASP A 76 -26.93 15.15 -6.55
CA ASP A 76 -26.07 14.08 -6.03
C ASP A 76 -25.17 14.71 -4.96
N GLY A 77 -25.44 14.46 -3.68
CA GLY A 77 -24.67 14.96 -2.53
C GLY A 77 -23.23 14.42 -2.44
N GLY A 78 -22.68 13.95 -3.56
CA GLY A 78 -21.31 13.51 -3.72
C GLY A 78 -20.33 14.67 -3.96
N PRO A 79 -19.02 14.43 -3.81
CA PRO A 79 -18.00 15.44 -4.07
C PRO A 79 -18.07 15.99 -5.50
N ASP A 80 -17.84 17.29 -5.66
CA ASP A 80 -17.90 17.99 -6.95
C ASP A 80 -17.03 17.27 -8.01
N PRO A 81 -17.63 16.71 -9.08
CA PRO A 81 -16.90 15.98 -10.12
C PRO A 81 -15.82 16.81 -10.82
N GLU A 82 -16.01 18.12 -10.97
CA GLU A 82 -15.03 18.99 -11.62
C GLU A 82 -13.79 19.16 -10.73
N VAL A 83 -14.00 19.41 -9.44
CA VAL A 83 -12.92 19.51 -8.44
C VAL A 83 -12.20 18.17 -8.31
N ALA A 84 -12.94 17.06 -8.28
CA ALA A 84 -12.37 15.74 -8.22
C ALA A 84 -11.45 15.47 -9.40
N ARG A 85 -11.90 15.77 -10.62
CA ARG A 85 -11.07 15.63 -11.82
C ARG A 85 -9.78 16.44 -11.75
N GLU A 86 -9.83 17.68 -11.27
CA GLU A 86 -8.62 18.49 -11.09
C GLU A 86 -7.65 17.87 -10.08
N LYS A 87 -8.15 17.41 -8.94
CA LYS A 87 -7.34 16.78 -7.89
C LYS A 87 -6.76 15.43 -8.32
N PHE A 88 -7.53 14.59 -8.99
CA PHE A 88 -7.04 13.33 -9.54
C PHE A 88 -6.01 13.55 -10.66
N ALA A 89 -6.17 14.59 -11.47
CA ALA A 89 -5.17 14.98 -12.47
C ALA A 89 -3.86 15.46 -11.81
N GLU A 90 -3.95 16.25 -10.74
CA GLU A 90 -2.80 16.67 -9.91
C GLU A 90 -2.08 15.46 -9.32
N LEU A 91 -2.83 14.53 -8.71
CA LEU A 91 -2.30 13.28 -8.15
C LEU A 91 -1.59 12.44 -9.22
N ARG A 92 -2.20 12.28 -10.41
CA ARG A 92 -1.63 11.52 -11.54
C ARG A 92 -0.34 12.16 -12.04
N ALA A 93 -0.30 13.49 -12.17
CA ALA A 93 0.90 14.21 -12.59
C ALA A 93 2.04 14.05 -11.58
N GLN A 94 1.76 14.22 -10.28
CA GLN A 94 2.76 14.07 -9.23
C GLN A 94 3.25 12.62 -9.08
N TYR A 95 2.37 11.64 -9.31
CA TYR A 95 2.73 10.23 -9.34
C TYR A 95 3.74 9.94 -10.45
N GLU A 96 3.52 10.44 -11.67
CA GLU A 96 4.47 10.27 -12.77
C GLU A 96 5.82 10.92 -12.52
N VAL A 97 5.85 12.13 -11.93
CA VAL A 97 7.10 12.79 -11.52
C VAL A 97 7.86 11.92 -10.51
N THR A 98 7.15 11.42 -9.50
CA THR A 98 7.74 10.53 -8.49
C THR A 98 8.27 9.24 -9.11
N ARG A 99 7.48 8.59 -10.00
CA ARG A 99 7.87 7.36 -10.70
C ARG A 99 9.12 7.53 -11.54
N LEU A 100 9.20 8.61 -12.32
CA LEU A 100 10.38 8.94 -13.13
C LEU A 100 11.61 9.24 -12.27
N SER A 101 11.43 9.91 -11.13
CA SER A 101 12.51 10.19 -10.18
C SER A 101 13.05 8.88 -9.56
N ILE A 102 12.16 7.96 -9.18
CA ILE A 102 12.54 6.62 -8.68
C ILE A 102 13.34 5.85 -9.75
N GLN A 103 12.87 5.82 -10.99
CA GLN A 103 13.57 5.11 -12.08
C GLN A 103 14.94 5.70 -12.39
N LYS A 104 15.08 7.03 -12.30
CA LYS A 104 16.33 7.72 -12.66
C LYS A 104 17.37 7.71 -11.55
N ASN A 105 16.96 8.00 -10.32
CA ASN A 105 17.86 8.29 -9.20
C ASN A 105 17.81 7.21 -8.11
N GLY A 106 16.84 6.29 -8.16
CA GLY A 106 16.54 5.36 -7.08
C GLY A 106 15.69 5.99 -5.97
N ARG A 107 15.05 5.14 -5.16
CA ARG A 107 14.12 5.55 -4.10
C ARG A 107 14.81 6.32 -2.96
N ALA A 108 16.06 6.00 -2.66
CA ALA A 108 16.81 6.59 -1.55
C ALA A 108 17.42 7.99 -1.85
N HIS A 109 17.29 8.49 -3.08
CA HIS A 109 17.84 9.79 -3.45
C HIS A 109 17.00 10.95 -2.89
N ASP A 110 17.65 12.02 -2.43
CA ASP A 110 16.98 13.16 -1.78
C ASP A 110 15.87 13.78 -2.66
N ASP A 111 16.14 13.98 -3.96
CA ASP A 111 15.13 14.47 -4.92
C ASP A 111 13.92 13.53 -5.04
N THR A 112 14.14 12.22 -4.95
CA THR A 112 13.07 11.21 -4.99
C THR A 112 12.26 11.23 -3.70
N GLN A 113 12.92 11.37 -2.55
CA GLN A 113 12.26 11.51 -1.25
C GLN A 113 11.40 12.78 -1.19
N ALA A 114 11.87 13.90 -1.75
CA ALA A 114 11.09 15.12 -1.86
C ALA A 114 9.84 14.93 -2.74
N ALA A 115 9.98 14.25 -3.88
CA ALA A 115 8.85 13.94 -4.76
C ALA A 115 7.83 13.00 -4.08
N ILE A 116 8.29 11.99 -3.35
CA ILE A 116 7.44 11.08 -2.54
C ILE A 116 6.69 11.87 -1.45
N ALA A 117 7.36 12.79 -0.76
CA ALA A 117 6.72 13.62 0.27
C ALA A 117 5.60 14.48 -0.33
N GLN A 118 5.87 15.15 -1.45
CA GLN A 118 4.85 15.93 -2.18
C GLN A 118 3.69 15.06 -2.64
N LEU A 119 3.97 13.86 -3.15
CA LEU A 119 2.93 12.91 -3.55
C LEU A 119 2.07 12.48 -2.36
N ALA A 120 2.68 12.25 -1.20
CA ALA A 120 1.95 11.93 0.03
C ALA A 120 1.09 13.10 0.51
N ASP A 121 1.57 14.34 0.36
CA ASP A 121 0.80 15.54 0.73
C ASP A 121 -0.40 15.77 -0.20
N VAL A 122 -0.27 15.49 -1.50
CA VAL A 122 -1.41 15.49 -2.43
C VAL A 122 -2.39 14.38 -2.07
N PHE A 123 -1.91 13.17 -1.80
CA PHE A 123 -2.77 12.03 -1.42
C PHE A 123 -3.53 12.26 -0.11
N ARG A 124 -2.95 12.97 0.87
CA ARG A 124 -3.62 13.31 2.14
C ARG A 124 -4.82 14.25 1.98
N GLN A 125 -4.92 14.97 0.85
CA GLN A 125 -6.08 15.83 0.58
C GLN A 125 -7.33 15.02 0.22
N PHE A 126 -7.20 13.72 -0.07
CA PHE A 126 -8.32 12.87 -0.44
C PHE A 126 -8.97 12.28 0.82
N ARG A 127 -10.25 12.57 1.02
CA ARG A 127 -11.06 11.96 2.07
C ARG A 127 -11.63 10.64 1.53
N LEU A 128 -10.85 9.58 1.66
CA LEU A 128 -11.23 8.22 1.25
C LEU A 128 -12.40 7.70 2.09
N MET A 129 -13.30 6.93 1.47
CA MET A 129 -14.32 6.19 2.20
C MET A 129 -13.67 5.14 3.12
N PRO A 130 -14.22 4.88 4.33
CA PRO A 130 -13.67 3.89 5.27
C PRO A 130 -13.41 2.52 4.63
N LYS A 131 -14.36 1.98 3.85
CA LYS A 131 -14.20 0.72 3.09
C LYS A 131 -12.97 0.71 2.17
N GLN A 132 -12.71 1.82 1.47
CA GLN A 132 -11.54 1.94 0.59
C GLN A 132 -10.25 2.03 1.40
N PHE A 133 -10.30 2.79 2.50
CA PHE A 133 -9.16 2.95 3.39
C PHE A 133 -8.76 1.62 4.06
N ASP A 134 -9.72 0.85 4.56
CA ASP A 134 -9.48 -0.46 5.16
C ASP A 134 -8.91 -1.45 4.15
N ARG A 135 -9.43 -1.45 2.92
CA ARG A 135 -8.86 -2.26 1.85
C ARG A 135 -7.39 -1.94 1.58
N LEU A 136 -7.02 -0.66 1.59
CA LEU A 136 -5.63 -0.25 1.45
C LEU A 136 -4.77 -0.76 2.61
N VAL A 137 -5.26 -0.65 3.85
CA VAL A 137 -4.56 -1.15 5.05
C VAL A 137 -4.41 -2.67 5.01
N ASN A 138 -5.45 -3.40 4.62
CA ASN A 138 -5.43 -4.85 4.53
C ASN A 138 -4.47 -5.34 3.45
N ASN A 139 -4.47 -4.73 2.26
CA ASN A 139 -3.48 -5.02 1.22
C ASN A 139 -2.03 -4.83 1.74
N MET A 140 -1.77 -3.73 2.46
CA MET A 140 -0.46 -3.49 3.07
C MET A 140 -0.09 -4.55 4.12
N ARG A 141 -1.06 -4.99 4.94
CA ARG A 141 -0.88 -6.03 5.94
C ARG A 141 -0.56 -7.38 5.31
N GLU A 142 -1.29 -7.75 4.26
CA GLU A 142 -1.05 -8.98 3.50
C GLU A 142 0.33 -8.98 2.86
N MET A 143 0.73 -7.86 2.25
CA MET A 143 2.05 -7.69 1.66
C MET A 143 3.16 -7.87 2.70
N MET A 144 3.02 -7.23 3.86
CA MET A 144 3.96 -7.39 4.97
C MET A 144 4.02 -8.84 5.49
N GLU A 145 2.89 -9.54 5.53
CA GLU A 145 2.88 -10.96 5.92
C GLU A 145 3.59 -11.83 4.87
N ARG A 146 3.41 -11.56 3.57
CA ARG A 146 4.15 -12.24 2.49
C ARG A 146 5.66 -12.09 2.68
N VAL A 147 6.15 -10.89 3.03
CA VAL A 147 7.56 -10.63 3.36
C VAL A 147 8.00 -11.49 4.56
N ARG A 148 7.27 -11.39 5.69
CA ARG A 148 7.58 -12.15 6.91
C ARG A 148 7.60 -13.65 6.72
N VAL A 149 6.76 -14.18 5.83
CA VAL A 149 6.77 -15.60 5.47
C VAL A 149 8.09 -15.96 4.77
N GLN A 150 8.55 -15.18 3.78
CA GLN A 150 9.82 -15.45 3.10
C GLN A 150 11.02 -15.30 4.05
N GLU A 151 11.05 -14.24 4.87
CA GLU A 151 12.10 -14.06 5.88
C GLU A 151 12.20 -15.24 6.85
N ARG A 152 11.05 -15.73 7.35
CA ARG A 152 10.99 -16.90 8.24
C ARG A 152 11.48 -18.17 7.54
N ILE A 153 11.13 -18.36 6.27
CA ILE A 153 11.63 -19.49 5.47
C ILE A 153 13.16 -19.41 5.35
N ILE A 154 13.71 -18.27 4.94
CA ILE A 154 15.16 -18.06 4.80
C ILE A 154 15.85 -18.27 6.15
N MET A 155 15.32 -17.72 7.23
CA MET A 155 15.85 -17.91 8.58
C MET A 155 15.86 -19.40 8.97
N LYS A 156 14.78 -20.14 8.70
CA LYS A 156 14.67 -21.58 8.99
C LYS A 156 15.71 -22.39 8.21
N LEU A 157 15.86 -22.12 6.92
CA LEU A 157 16.84 -22.80 6.06
C LEU A 157 18.28 -22.54 6.55
N CYS A 158 18.64 -21.27 6.75
CA CYS A 158 20.00 -20.90 7.16
C CYS A 158 20.33 -21.29 8.61
N VAL A 159 19.45 -21.01 9.56
CA VAL A 159 19.73 -21.16 11.00
C VAL A 159 19.42 -22.57 11.49
N GLU A 160 18.24 -23.11 11.18
CA GLU A 160 17.82 -24.40 11.73
C GLU A 160 18.41 -25.58 10.96
N GLN A 161 18.40 -25.52 9.63
CA GLN A 161 18.82 -26.63 8.77
C GLN A 161 20.33 -26.59 8.47
N ALA A 162 20.84 -25.45 8.00
CA ALA A 162 22.26 -25.26 7.74
C ALA A 162 23.10 -25.01 9.01
N LYS A 163 22.47 -24.86 10.18
CA LYS A 163 23.12 -24.64 11.49
C LYS A 163 24.00 -23.39 11.54
N MET A 164 23.66 -22.37 10.75
CA MET A 164 24.29 -21.06 10.87
C MET A 164 23.88 -20.41 12.21
N PRO A 165 24.82 -19.82 12.97
CA PRO A 165 24.46 -19.06 14.17
C PRO A 165 23.52 -17.90 13.85
N LYS A 166 22.42 -17.75 14.61
CA LYS A 166 21.43 -16.68 14.39
C LYS A 166 22.06 -15.28 14.35
N LYS A 167 23.05 -15.01 15.20
CA LYS A 167 23.77 -13.73 15.21
C LYS A 167 24.50 -13.45 13.89
N THR A 168 25.08 -14.48 13.28
CA THR A 168 25.76 -14.37 11.98
C THR A 168 24.75 -14.17 10.85
N PHE A 169 23.62 -14.89 10.90
CA PHE A 169 22.53 -14.73 9.94
C PHE A 169 21.99 -13.30 9.95
N VAL A 170 21.56 -12.79 11.11
CA VAL A 170 21.01 -11.43 11.23
C VAL A 170 22.00 -10.38 10.72
N ALA A 171 23.29 -10.51 11.07
CA ALA A 171 24.31 -9.57 10.61
C ALA A 171 24.55 -9.61 9.09
N ALA A 172 24.29 -10.73 8.42
CA ALA A 172 24.45 -10.87 6.97
C ALA A 172 23.18 -10.47 6.20
N PHE A 173 22.01 -10.81 6.76
CA PHE A 173 20.71 -10.63 6.14
C PHE A 173 20.19 -9.20 6.24
N THR A 174 20.35 -8.53 7.38
CA THR A 174 19.89 -7.15 7.57
C THR A 174 20.54 -6.20 6.56
N ASN A 175 19.72 -5.39 5.91
CA ASN A 175 20.06 -4.48 4.80
C ASN A 175 20.40 -5.13 3.45
N ASN A 176 20.40 -6.47 3.35
CA ASN A 176 20.65 -7.19 2.09
C ASN A 176 19.56 -8.23 1.80
N GLU A 177 18.34 -7.99 2.27
CA GLU A 177 17.26 -8.99 2.34
C GLU A 177 16.80 -9.46 0.95
N CYS A 178 16.82 -8.55 -0.02
CA CYS A 178 16.53 -8.80 -1.44
C CYS A 178 17.78 -9.09 -2.27
N GLU A 179 18.99 -9.00 -1.72
CA GLU A 179 20.22 -9.27 -2.45
C GLU A 179 20.67 -10.72 -2.28
N THR A 180 21.30 -11.28 -3.32
CA THR A 180 21.85 -12.64 -3.27
C THR A 180 23.33 -12.66 -2.83
N ALA A 181 23.99 -11.50 -2.82
CA ALA A 181 25.42 -11.37 -2.55
C ALA A 181 25.83 -11.85 -1.16
N TRP A 182 25.03 -11.55 -0.13
CA TRP A 182 25.31 -12.01 1.24
C TRP A 182 25.25 -13.54 1.34
N PHE A 183 24.33 -14.17 0.60
CA PHE A 183 24.15 -15.61 0.62
C PHE A 183 25.31 -16.32 -0.10
N GLU A 184 25.73 -15.81 -1.25
CA GLU A 184 26.92 -16.29 -1.97
C GLU A 184 28.18 -16.19 -1.11
N TYR A 185 28.36 -15.07 -0.40
CA TYR A 185 29.48 -14.89 0.52
C TYR A 185 29.47 -15.95 1.64
N GLN A 186 28.30 -16.24 2.23
CA GLN A 186 28.19 -17.25 3.28
C GLN A 186 28.41 -18.68 2.77
N LYS A 187 28.05 -18.97 1.51
CA LYS A 187 28.40 -20.24 0.86
C LYS A 187 29.90 -20.40 0.66
N GLN A 188 30.62 -19.32 0.36
CA GLN A 188 32.06 -19.35 0.09
C GLN A 188 32.94 -19.15 1.34
N ALA A 189 32.35 -18.80 2.49
CA ALA A 189 33.07 -18.48 3.72
C ALA A 189 33.86 -19.65 4.36
N GLY A 190 33.71 -20.88 3.85
CA GLY A 190 34.42 -22.07 4.34
C GLY A 190 34.08 -22.43 5.80
N LYS A 191 32.89 -22.03 6.28
CA LYS A 191 32.43 -22.27 7.65
C LYS A 191 31.67 -23.60 7.73
N ALA A 192 31.41 -24.06 8.95
CA ALA A 192 30.71 -25.33 9.18
C ALA A 192 29.31 -25.40 8.52
N TRP A 193 28.65 -24.26 8.35
CA TRP A 193 27.35 -24.14 7.69
C TRP A 193 27.44 -24.01 6.16
N SER A 194 28.60 -23.62 5.61
CA SER A 194 28.75 -23.31 4.18
C SER A 194 28.40 -24.47 3.24
N PRO A 195 28.82 -25.74 3.48
CA PRO A 195 28.40 -26.86 2.63
C PRO A 195 26.89 -27.11 2.65
N ARG A 196 26.26 -26.92 3.82
CA ARG A 196 24.80 -27.10 3.96
C ARG A 196 24.02 -26.01 3.26
N LEU A 197 24.52 -24.77 3.24
CA LEU A 197 23.89 -23.70 2.49
C LEU A 197 23.89 -23.97 0.97
N MET A 198 24.90 -24.67 0.45
CA MET A 198 24.93 -25.08 -0.96
C MET A 198 23.82 -26.08 -1.28
N GLU A 199 23.47 -26.97 -0.36
CA GLU A 199 22.35 -27.92 -0.54
C GLU A 199 20.99 -27.24 -0.56
N MET A 200 20.86 -26.08 0.10
CA MET A 200 19.60 -25.31 0.20
C MET A 200 19.56 -24.11 -0.75
N ASP A 201 20.49 -24.03 -1.70
CA ASP A 201 20.69 -22.88 -2.57
C ASP A 201 19.42 -22.51 -3.35
N GLU A 202 18.82 -23.49 -4.04
CA GLU A 202 17.62 -23.25 -4.83
C GLU A 202 16.43 -22.74 -4.00
N GLU A 203 16.26 -23.23 -2.77
CA GLU A 203 15.15 -22.83 -1.90
C GLU A 203 15.34 -21.42 -1.36
N VAL A 204 16.56 -21.07 -0.94
CA VAL A 204 16.88 -19.73 -0.44
C VAL A 204 16.82 -18.71 -1.59
N GLN A 205 17.40 -19.03 -2.75
CA GLN A 205 17.33 -18.16 -3.94
C GLN A 205 15.88 -17.93 -4.39
N ARG A 206 15.03 -18.96 -4.33
CA ARG A 206 13.60 -18.81 -4.64
C ARG A 206 12.89 -17.90 -3.64
N ALA A 207 13.22 -18.00 -2.34
CA ALA A 207 12.64 -17.12 -1.32
C ALA A 207 13.11 -15.66 -1.48
N ILE A 208 14.39 -15.44 -1.80
CA ILE A 208 14.93 -14.11 -2.12
C ILE A 208 14.27 -13.57 -3.39
N GLY A 209 14.11 -14.37 -4.44
CA GLY A 209 13.42 -13.95 -5.67
C GLY A 209 11.96 -13.55 -5.42
N LYS A 210 11.27 -14.19 -4.46
CA LYS A 210 9.94 -13.74 -4.03
C LYS A 210 9.97 -12.42 -3.26
N LEU A 211 11.01 -12.17 -2.48
CA LEU A 211 11.21 -10.86 -1.81
C LEU A 211 11.47 -9.76 -2.85
N GLN A 212 12.31 -10.03 -3.85
CA GLN A 212 12.55 -9.12 -4.98
C GLN A 212 11.26 -8.83 -5.75
N GLN A 213 10.43 -9.86 -6.01
CA GLN A 213 9.14 -9.66 -6.64
C GLN A 213 8.21 -8.76 -5.79
N ILE A 214 8.20 -8.94 -4.46
CA ILE A 214 7.42 -8.06 -3.56
C ILE A 214 7.98 -6.63 -3.60
N GLU A 215 9.30 -6.46 -3.66
CA GLU A 215 9.94 -5.15 -3.82
C GLU A 215 9.54 -4.49 -5.13
N GLU A 216 9.51 -5.23 -6.25
CA GLU A 216 9.05 -4.74 -7.54
C GLU A 216 7.55 -4.39 -7.55
N GLU A 217 6.71 -5.19 -6.89
CA GLU A 217 5.26 -4.94 -6.73
C GLU A 217 5.00 -3.67 -5.90
N THR A 218 5.80 -3.43 -4.86
CA THR A 218 5.59 -2.33 -3.90
C THR A 218 6.35 -1.04 -4.23
N GLY A 219 7.39 -1.13 -5.05
CA GLY A 219 8.18 -0.01 -5.60
C GLY A 219 9.21 0.60 -4.66
#